data_AF-A0A7C5HZI0-F1
#
_entry.id   AF-A0A7C5HZI0-F1
#
_cell.length_a   1.000
_cell.length_b   1.000
_cell.length_c   1.000
_cell.angle_alpha   90.00
_cell.angle_beta   90.00
_cell.angle_gamma   90.00
#
_symmetry.space_group_name_H-M   'P 1'
#
loop_
_entity.id
_entity.type
_entity.pdbx_description
1 polymer ?
#
loop_
_entity_poly.entity_id
_entity_poly.type
_entity_poly.pdbx_seq_one_letter_code
_entity_poly.pdbx_strand_id
1 'polypeptide(L)' 'MKGEDGKPQPRKVKIGLQNESQVEIVEGLQEGEEVLLGTPEMLDSGTGRGRPRMFMGGPPPER' A
#
# COMPACT_ATOMS: atom_id res chain seq x y z
N MET A 1 -13.23 4.24 -7.22
CA MET A 1 -12.89 5.68 -7.27
C MET A 1 -11.39 5.83 -7.47
N LYS A 2 -10.93 6.48 -8.55
CA LYS A 2 -9.54 6.97 -8.66
C LYS A 2 -9.39 8.11 -7.65
N GLY A 3 -8.42 8.02 -6.74
CA GLY A 3 -8.08 9.17 -5.91
C GLY A 3 -7.68 10.35 -6.80
N GLU A 4 -7.99 11.56 -6.35
CA GLU A 4 -7.89 12.83 -7.09
C GLU A 4 -6.50 13.14 -7.69
N ASP A 5 -5.48 12.32 -7.42
CA ASP A 5 -4.10 12.47 -7.90
C ASP A 5 -3.64 11.34 -8.85
N GLY A 6 -4.56 10.47 -9.30
CA GLY A 6 -4.21 9.25 -10.06
C GLY A 6 -3.50 8.17 -9.21
N LYS A 7 -3.40 8.39 -7.90
CA LYS A 7 -2.81 7.47 -6.95
C LYS A 7 -3.84 6.44 -6.46
N PRO A 8 -3.42 5.19 -6.22
CA PRO A 8 -4.27 4.19 -5.58
C PRO A 8 -4.63 4.65 -4.17
N GLN A 9 -5.90 4.55 -3.80
CA GLN A 9 -6.35 4.83 -2.43
C GLN A 9 -6.55 3.51 -1.68
N PRO A 10 -5.89 3.31 -0.52
CA PRO A 10 -6.15 2.15 0.32
C PRO A 10 -7.61 2.13 0.77
N ARG A 11 -8.27 0.97 0.66
CA ARG A 11 -9.64 0.76 1.12
C ARG A 11 -9.76 -0.56 1.85
N LYS A 12 -10.47 -0.55 2.97
CA LYS A 12 -10.82 -1.78 3.70
C LYS A 12 -12.04 -2.42 3.04
N VAL A 13 -11.98 -3.74 2.89
CA VAL A 13 -13.04 -4.55 2.28
C VAL A 13 -13.34 -5.74 3.19
N LYS A 14 -14.53 -6.32 3.03
CA LYS A 14 -14.92 -7.56 3.70
C LYS A 14 -14.87 -8.71 2.72
N ILE A 15 -14.07 -9.71 3.04
CA ILE A 15 -13.92 -10.93 2.23
C ILE A 15 -14.99 -11.96 2.60
N GLY A 16 -15.48 -12.68 1.59
CA GLY A 16 -16.40 -13.81 1.72
C GLY A 16 -15.65 -15.12 1.54
N LEU A 17 -16.02 -15.88 0.50
CA LEU A 17 -15.31 -17.10 0.10
C LEU A 17 -13.96 -16.77 -0.57
N GLN A 18 -12.98 -17.65 -0.39
CA GLN A 18 -11.68 -17.55 -1.06
C GLN A 18 -11.14 -18.93 -1.42
N ASN A 19 -10.42 -19.01 -2.53
CA ASN A 19 -9.64 -20.18 -2.95
C ASN A 19 -8.23 -19.73 -3.40
N GLU A 20 -7.47 -20.64 -4.00
CA GLU A 20 -6.08 -20.36 -4.40
C GLU A 20 -5.93 -19.27 -5.47
N SER A 21 -6.98 -18.99 -6.26
CA SER A 21 -6.91 -18.05 -7.38
C SER A 21 -7.86 -16.85 -7.25
N GLN A 22 -8.90 -16.94 -6.42
CA GLN A 22 -9.99 -15.95 -6.37
C GLN A 22 -10.44 -15.67 -4.94
N VAL A 23 -10.90 -14.44 -4.72
CA VAL A 23 -11.50 -13.97 -3.47
C VAL A 23 -12.80 -13.23 -3.78
N GLU A 24 -13.83 -13.52 -3.00
CA GLU A 24 -15.12 -12.82 -3.04
C GLU A 24 -15.07 -11.58 -2.14
N ILE A 25 -15.55 -10.46 -2.66
CA ILE A 25 -15.73 -9.22 -1.89
C ILE A 25 -17.22 -9.03 -1.62
N VAL A 26 -17.60 -9.08 -0.35
CA VAL A 26 -19.00 -8.95 0.09
C VAL A 26 -19.37 -7.51 0.37
N GLU A 27 -18.40 -6.70 0.85
CA GLU A 27 -18.60 -5.28 1.16
C GLU A 27 -17.33 -4.47 0.89
N GLY A 28 -17.49 -3.18 0.58
CA GLY A 28 -16.39 -2.20 0.48
C GLY A 28 -15.92 -1.87 -0.94
N LEU A 29 -16.42 -2.56 -1.97
CA LEU A 29 -16.22 -2.22 -3.38
C LEU A 29 -17.55 -2.30 -4.13
N GLN A 30 -17.63 -1.58 -5.25
CA GLN A 30 -18.76 -1.62 -6.18
C GLN A 30 -18.32 -2.16 -7.54
N GLU A 31 -19.27 -2.70 -8.30
CA GLU A 31 -19.02 -3.14 -9.67
C GLU A 31 -18.52 -1.97 -10.54
N GLY A 32 -17.60 -2.28 -11.46
CA GLY A 32 -16.95 -1.26 -12.29
C GLY A 32 -15.83 -0.49 -11.60
N GLU A 33 -15.54 -0.75 -10.32
CA GLU A 33 -14.34 -0.21 -9.68
C GLU A 33 -13.07 -0.94 -10.14
N GLU A 34 -12.07 -0.17 -10.54
CA GLU A 34 -10.73 -0.68 -10.84
C GLU A 34 -9.94 -0.87 -9.54
N VAL A 35 -9.31 -2.03 -9.39
CA VAL A 35 -8.45 -2.37 -8.25
C VAL A 35 -7.05 -2.73 -8.74
N LEU A 36 -6.05 -2.48 -7.90
CA LEU A 36 -4.68 -2.95 -8.16
C LEU A 36 -4.45 -4.26 -7.44
N LEU A 37 -3.96 -5.25 -8.18
CA LEU A 37 -3.52 -6.53 -7.67
C LEU A 37 -1.99 -6.54 -7.68
N GLY A 38 -1.36 -6.86 -6.54
CA GLY A 38 0.10 -6.87 -6.42
C GLY A 38 0.55 -7.27 -5.01
N THR A 39 1.85 -7.48 -4.81
CA THR A 39 2.40 -7.74 -3.48
C THR A 39 2.41 -6.44 -2.67
N PRO A 40 2.22 -6.51 -1.33
CA PRO A 40 2.16 -5.33 -0.47
C PRO A 40 3.43 -4.45 -0.55
N GLU A 41 4.58 -5.01 -0.93
CA GLU A 41 5.83 -4.26 -1.15
C GLU A 41 5.71 -3.22 -2.27
N MET A 42 4.85 -3.47 -3.27
CA MET A 42 4.62 -2.55 -4.39
C MET A 42 3.75 -1.35 -4.00
N LEU A 43 2.99 -1.44 -2.91
CA LEU A 43 2.04 -0.42 -2.47
C LEU A 43 2.59 0.50 -1.36
N ASP A 44 3.67 0.10 -0.67
CA ASP A 44 4.28 0.89 0.42
C ASP A 44 5.08 2.11 -0.07
N SER A 45 5.24 2.29 -1.38
CA SER A 45 5.93 3.45 -1.97
C SER A 45 5.19 4.79 -1.74
N GLY A 46 4.00 4.80 -1.14
CA GLY A 46 3.15 5.99 -0.98
C GLY A 46 2.73 6.37 0.44
N THR A 47 2.92 5.53 1.46
CA THR A 47 2.40 5.80 2.82
C THR A 47 3.36 5.40 3.95
N GLY A 48 4.66 5.62 3.74
CA GLY A 48 5.67 5.50 4.78
C GLY A 48 5.77 6.77 5.62
N ARG A 49 5.07 6.80 6.77
CA ARG A 49 5.37 7.72 7.88
C ARG A 49 6.88 7.74 8.11
N GLY A 50 7.45 8.94 8.16
CA GLY A 50 8.89 9.18 8.27
C GLY A 50 9.58 8.24 9.26
N ARG A 51 10.47 7.40 8.74
CA ARG A 51 11.62 6.96 9.52
C ARG A 51 12.58 8.16 9.59
N PRO A 52 12.88 8.73 10.77
CA PRO A 52 14.03 9.59 10.86
C PRO A 52 15.24 8.76 10.43
N ARG A 53 15.94 9.23 9.39
CA ARG A 53 17.29 8.75 9.09
C ARG A 53 18.07 8.88 10.40
N MET A 54 18.42 7.75 11.03
CA MET A 54 19.55 7.74 11.93
C MET A 54 20.76 8.07 11.05
N PHE A 55 21.12 9.36 11.03
CA PHE A 55 22.35 9.85 10.43
C PHE A 55 23.49 9.44 11.36
N MET A 56 23.85 8.15 11.30
CA MET A 56 25.07 7.62 11.87
C MET A 56 26.21 8.09 10.96
N GLY A 57 26.84 9.21 11.27
CA GLY A 57 27.85 9.79 10.39
C GLY A 57 28.33 11.16 10.85
N GLY A 58 28.82 11.25 12.09
CA GLY A 58 29.73 12.34 12.45
C GLY A 58 31.06 12.15 11.68
N PRO A 59 31.76 13.24 11.32
CA PRO A 59 33.02 13.14 10.60
C PRO A 59 34.05 12.34 11.42
N PRO A 60 34.89 11.51 10.77
CA PRO A 60 35.88 10.70 11.47
C PRO A 60 36.88 11.58 12.23
N PRO A 61 37.36 11.15 13.42
CA PRO A 61 38.30 11.93 14.21
C PRO A 61 39.62 12.14 13.45
N GLU A 62 40.10 13.38 13.48
CA GLU A 62 41.38 13.79 12.92
C GLU A 62 42.53 12.94 13.52
N ARG A 63 43.42 12.44 12.65
CA ARG A 63 44.73 11.91 13.03
C ARG A 63 45.80 12.82 12.46
#